data_AF-A0A4Q1BIV8-F1
#
_entry.id   AF-A0A4Q1BIV8-F1
#
_cell.length_a   1.000
_cell.length_b   1.000
_cell.length_c   1.000
_cell.angle_alpha   90.00
_cell.angle_beta   90.00
_cell.angle_gamma   90.00
#
_symmetry.space_group_name_H-M   'P 1'
#
loop_
_entity.id
_entity.type
_entity.pdbx_description
1 polymer ?
#
loop_
_entity_poly.entity_id
_entity_poly.type
_entity_poly.pdbx_seq_one_letter_code
_entity_poly.pdbx_strand_id
1 'polypeptide(L)'
;MASKPSSTPAAHMSRSAALLAAEARLKGLPNPGTEPPPVVEEKWEPPSEKEDRDTKIKLVRLLDRGIVRDNTYERCAQCVETLVKIATNILQNENEPKYRTIRATNSMLKNSVLACAGGHEFLIALGFRVQKENFEAHYVIQPTRRRMHELRIGTEALTEHLAVVQDRLNQQLASKQAAKNEADICKARALAEIDNDREEARARQVRERQLRELRTAAHAKVEADEAMREEEARAAEAREAVRRKRELAQSAKDSGEELEGSHAGVEGYRSAEEIERSGSNTGQVIPAPTSRDTITPDIPSNTNTSLNDIPGQFPVDEATGRNNRVRPRDDNHEYDTRGQRSRTDPMRPKPPHSTVMAVGPDMMDRLIQSGVQSSVRPQRRREWEEEEEGDIHYWPGEGQMLGD
;
A
#
# COMPACT_ATOMS: atom_id res chain seq x y z
N MET A 1 -51.13 29.85 -59.12
CA MET A 1 -52.44 29.31 -59.50
C MET A 1 -52.89 28.38 -58.39
N ALA A 2 -54.17 28.51 -57.99
CA ALA A 2 -55.09 27.51 -57.40
C ALA A 2 -54.54 26.54 -56.32
N SER A 3 -55.21 26.24 -55.21
CA SER A 3 -56.65 26.11 -54.98
C SER A 3 -56.91 26.08 -53.47
N LYS A 4 -57.97 26.77 -53.02
CA LYS A 4 -58.50 26.72 -51.65
C LYS A 4 -59.25 25.39 -51.41
N PRO A 5 -58.97 24.63 -50.35
CA PRO A 5 -59.86 23.56 -49.92
C PRO A 5 -60.88 24.04 -48.87
N SER A 6 -62.14 23.92 -49.27
CA SER A 6 -63.36 23.59 -48.53
C SER A 6 -63.37 23.74 -47.00
N SER A 7 -64.26 24.62 -46.52
CA SER A 7 -64.71 24.69 -45.13
C SER A 7 -65.54 23.46 -44.75
N THR A 8 -65.09 22.71 -43.76
CA THR A 8 -65.80 21.57 -43.18
C THR A 8 -66.82 22.03 -42.11
N PRO A 9 -68.09 21.60 -42.18
CA PRO A 9 -69.16 21.98 -41.24
C PRO A 9 -69.17 21.13 -39.95
N ALA A 10 -68.01 20.84 -39.35
CA ALA A 10 -67.91 19.96 -38.18
C ALA A 10 -68.09 20.69 -36.82
N ALA A 11 -68.23 22.02 -36.81
CA ALA A 11 -68.21 22.81 -35.58
C ALA A 11 -69.54 22.87 -34.81
N HIS A 12 -70.68 22.47 -35.41
CA HIS A 12 -71.98 22.65 -34.75
C HIS A 12 -72.45 21.44 -33.92
N MET A 13 -71.90 20.24 -34.12
CA MET A 13 -72.25 19.07 -33.30
C MET A 13 -71.46 18.99 -31.98
N SER A 14 -70.35 19.73 -31.83
CA SER A 14 -69.57 19.74 -30.59
C SER A 14 -70.22 20.55 -29.47
N ARG A 15 -71.09 21.52 -29.81
CA ARG A 15 -71.70 22.42 -28.82
C ARG A 15 -72.80 21.76 -28.01
N SER A 16 -73.63 20.88 -28.63
CA SER A 16 -74.65 20.14 -27.88
C SER A 16 -74.03 19.05 -27.01
N ALA A 17 -72.99 18.35 -27.50
CA ALA A 17 -72.24 17.36 -26.72
C ALA A 17 -71.51 18.00 -25.52
N ALA A 18 -70.93 19.19 -25.70
CA ALA A 18 -70.29 19.93 -24.61
C ALA A 18 -71.29 20.39 -23.54
N LEU A 19 -72.50 20.82 -23.93
CA LEU A 19 -73.55 21.19 -22.99
C LEU A 19 -74.09 19.99 -22.22
N LEU A 20 -74.26 18.84 -22.88
CA LEU A 20 -74.72 17.60 -22.24
C LEU A 20 -73.66 17.04 -21.26
N ALA A 21 -72.37 17.16 -21.59
CA ALA A 21 -71.27 16.80 -20.70
C ALA A 21 -71.15 17.75 -19.48
N ALA A 22 -71.43 19.04 -19.66
CA ALA A 22 -71.47 20.01 -18.57
C ALA A 22 -72.66 19.76 -17.63
N GLU A 23 -73.83 19.43 -18.18
CA GLU A 23 -75.03 19.09 -17.39
C GLU A 23 -74.84 17.79 -16.60
N ALA A 24 -74.19 16.78 -17.20
CA ALA A 24 -73.84 15.53 -16.51
C ALA A 24 -72.87 15.75 -15.34
N ARG A 25 -71.94 16.71 -15.43
CA ARG A 25 -71.06 17.09 -14.32
C ARG A 25 -71.79 17.82 -13.18
N LEU A 26 -72.82 18.60 -13.52
CA LEU A 26 -73.69 19.26 -12.53
C LEU A 26 -74.62 18.26 -11.83
N LYS A 27 -75.15 17.26 -12.55
CA LYS A 27 -75.96 16.17 -11.97
C LYS A 27 -75.15 15.15 -11.17
N GLY A 28 -73.86 15.01 -11.46
CA GLY A 28 -72.94 14.14 -10.72
C GLY A 28 -72.29 14.79 -9.50
N LEU A 29 -72.67 16.02 -9.14
CA LEU A 29 -72.25 16.60 -7.88
C LEU A 29 -72.76 15.70 -6.75
N PRO A 30 -71.88 15.14 -5.92
CA PRO A 30 -72.28 14.26 -4.82
C PRO A 30 -73.28 15.03 -3.96
N ASN A 31 -74.45 14.42 -3.76
CA ASN A 31 -75.52 14.97 -2.95
C ASN A 31 -74.90 15.41 -1.61
N PRO A 32 -75.03 16.68 -1.18
CA PRO A 32 -74.44 17.16 0.07
C PRO A 32 -75.04 16.50 1.33
N GLY A 33 -75.98 15.57 1.18
CA GLY A 33 -76.56 14.74 2.24
C GLY A 33 -76.28 13.24 2.11
N THR A 34 -75.49 12.80 1.12
CA THR A 34 -74.99 11.42 1.14
C THR A 34 -73.83 11.42 2.13
N GLU A 35 -74.07 10.93 3.34
CA GLU A 35 -73.03 10.70 4.33
C GLU A 35 -71.82 10.04 3.63
N PRO A 36 -70.60 10.60 3.77
CA PRO A 36 -69.44 9.98 3.18
C PRO A 36 -69.45 8.51 3.62
N PRO A 37 -69.31 7.55 2.69
CA PRO A 37 -69.33 6.14 3.05
C PRO A 37 -68.37 6.00 4.24
N PRO A 38 -68.81 5.34 5.33
CA PRO A 38 -68.01 5.24 6.54
C PRO A 38 -66.62 4.81 6.08
N VAL A 39 -65.61 5.62 6.42
CA VAL A 39 -64.23 5.33 6.08
C VAL A 39 -63.96 3.99 6.75
N VAL A 40 -64.10 2.91 5.98
CA VAL A 40 -63.82 1.57 6.45
C VAL A 40 -62.34 1.62 6.73
N GLU A 41 -61.98 1.76 8.00
CA GLU A 41 -60.60 1.66 8.44
C GLU A 41 -60.13 0.30 7.94
N GLU A 42 -59.39 0.31 6.84
CA GLU A 42 -58.85 -0.88 6.22
C GLU A 42 -58.00 -1.54 7.30
N LYS A 43 -58.55 -2.62 7.86
CA LYS A 43 -57.95 -3.35 8.97
C LYS A 43 -56.61 -3.86 8.45
N TRP A 44 -55.54 -3.16 8.81
CA TRP A 44 -54.21 -3.53 8.38
C TRP A 44 -53.86 -4.86 9.05
N GLU A 45 -53.88 -5.92 8.26
CA GLU A 45 -53.39 -7.22 8.67
C GLU A 45 -51.85 -7.19 8.52
N PRO A 46 -51.12 -7.59 9.57
CA PRO A 46 -49.67 -7.63 9.51
C PRO A 46 -49.24 -8.56 8.35
N PRO A 47 -48.30 -8.12 7.50
CA PRO A 47 -47.78 -8.94 6.42
C PRO A 47 -47.30 -10.30 6.91
N SER A 48 -47.43 -11.31 6.05
CA SER A 48 -46.90 -12.64 6.35
C SER A 48 -45.37 -12.60 6.39
N GLU A 49 -44.73 -13.45 7.20
CA GLU A 49 -43.26 -13.59 7.24
C GLU A 49 -42.65 -13.81 5.83
N LYS A 50 -43.42 -14.46 4.94
CA LYS A 50 -43.03 -14.63 3.53
C LYS A 50 -42.93 -13.29 2.79
N GLU A 51 -43.89 -12.39 3.00
CA GLU A 51 -43.91 -11.06 2.38
C GLU A 51 -42.79 -10.18 2.93
N ASP A 52 -42.46 -10.32 4.22
CA ASP A 52 -41.34 -9.64 4.85
C ASP A 52 -40.02 -10.05 4.22
N ARG A 53 -39.82 -11.37 4.03
CA ARG A 53 -38.66 -11.92 3.35
C ARG A 53 -38.56 -11.43 1.91
N ASP A 54 -39.68 -11.43 1.17
CA ASP A 54 -39.71 -10.94 -0.22
C ASP A 54 -39.40 -9.46 -0.31
N THR A 55 -39.88 -8.66 0.65
CA THR A 55 -39.61 -7.22 0.75
C THR A 55 -38.15 -6.97 1.08
N LYS A 56 -37.59 -7.70 2.04
CA LYS A 56 -36.16 -7.67 2.37
C LYS A 56 -35.30 -7.99 1.15
N ILE A 57 -35.60 -9.07 0.43
CA ILE A 57 -34.86 -9.46 -0.79
C ILE A 57 -34.93 -8.36 -1.86
N LYS A 58 -36.09 -7.73 -2.07
CA LYS A 58 -36.23 -6.62 -3.03
C LYS A 58 -35.36 -5.43 -2.66
N LEU A 59 -35.34 -5.06 -1.38
CA LEU A 59 -34.52 -3.95 -0.87
C LEU A 59 -33.03 -4.27 -1.00
N VAL A 60 -32.59 -5.47 -0.60
CA VAL A 60 -31.19 -5.91 -0.75
C VAL A 60 -30.75 -5.88 -2.22
N ARG A 61 -31.58 -6.36 -3.15
CA ARG A 61 -31.26 -6.30 -4.58
C ARG A 61 -31.12 -4.86 -5.10
N LEU A 62 -31.94 -3.94 -4.61
CA LEU A 62 -31.87 -2.53 -4.99
C LEU A 62 -30.60 -1.87 -4.42
N LEU A 63 -30.21 -2.26 -3.20
CA LEU A 63 -28.96 -1.83 -2.56
C LEU A 63 -27.73 -2.33 -3.35
N ASP A 64 -27.67 -3.63 -3.64
CA ASP A 64 -26.55 -4.24 -4.37
C ASP A 64 -26.41 -3.66 -5.79
N ARG A 65 -27.53 -3.58 -6.52
CA ARG A 65 -27.52 -3.12 -7.91
C ARG A 65 -27.36 -1.61 -8.03
N GLY A 66 -27.99 -0.85 -7.14
CA GLY A 66 -28.07 0.61 -7.24
C GLY A 66 -26.90 1.32 -6.56
N ILE A 67 -26.55 0.89 -5.34
CA ILE A 67 -25.57 1.59 -4.50
C ILE A 67 -24.20 0.90 -4.62
N VAL A 68 -24.12 -0.40 -4.36
CA VAL A 68 -22.82 -1.08 -4.18
C VAL A 68 -22.04 -1.23 -5.48
N ARG A 69 -22.74 -1.52 -6.59
CA ARG A 69 -22.09 -1.82 -7.87
C ARG A 69 -21.43 -0.60 -8.50
N ASP A 70 -22.06 0.56 -8.40
CA ASP A 70 -21.72 1.74 -9.20
C ASP A 70 -20.93 2.80 -8.39
N ASN A 71 -20.57 2.53 -7.12
CA ASN A 71 -19.85 3.45 -6.24
C ASN A 71 -18.66 2.78 -5.52
N THR A 72 -17.76 3.59 -4.95
CA THR A 72 -16.66 3.10 -4.10
C THR A 72 -17.19 2.60 -2.74
N TYR A 73 -16.53 1.60 -2.14
CA TYR A 73 -16.96 1.03 -0.85
C TYR A 73 -17.04 2.08 0.27
N GLU A 74 -16.16 3.08 0.26
CA GLU A 74 -16.19 4.21 1.21
C GLU A 74 -17.49 4.99 1.09
N ARG A 75 -17.88 5.36 -0.14
CA ARG A 75 -19.11 6.12 -0.40
C ARG A 75 -20.36 5.29 -0.11
N CYS A 76 -20.32 4.00 -0.46
CA CYS A 76 -21.37 3.04 -0.13
C CYS A 76 -21.58 2.98 1.39
N ALA A 77 -20.50 2.83 2.17
CA ALA A 77 -20.58 2.76 3.63
C ALA A 77 -21.21 4.03 4.22
N GLN A 78 -20.75 5.21 3.78
CA GLN A 78 -21.29 6.50 4.24
C GLN A 78 -22.77 6.68 3.88
N CYS A 79 -23.17 6.28 2.67
CA CYS A 79 -24.55 6.33 2.21
C CYS A 79 -25.45 5.41 3.06
N VAL A 80 -25.07 4.14 3.22
CA VAL A 80 -25.83 3.15 3.99
C VAL A 80 -25.90 3.54 5.46
N GLU A 81 -24.81 4.03 6.06
CA GLU A 81 -24.79 4.52 7.44
C GLU A 81 -25.76 5.70 7.65
N THR A 82 -25.79 6.64 6.70
CA THR A 82 -26.70 7.78 6.75
C THR A 82 -28.16 7.32 6.63
N LEU A 83 -28.45 6.34 5.75
CA LEU A 83 -29.78 5.74 5.62
C LEU A 83 -30.22 5.01 6.90
N VAL A 84 -29.33 4.26 7.54
CA VAL A 84 -29.59 3.61 8.84
C VAL A 84 -29.95 4.67 9.88
N LYS A 85 -29.14 5.74 10.02
CA LYS A 85 -29.41 6.84 10.98
C LYS A 85 -30.77 7.50 10.74
N ILE A 86 -31.13 7.74 9.48
CA ILE A 86 -32.43 8.32 9.12
C ILE A 86 -33.56 7.39 9.54
N ALA A 87 -33.47 6.11 9.18
CA ALA A 87 -34.51 5.12 9.46
C ALA A 87 -34.67 4.88 10.97
N THR A 88 -33.57 4.75 11.72
CA THR A 88 -33.61 4.56 13.17
C THR A 88 -34.19 5.77 13.91
N ASN A 89 -33.85 6.99 13.49
CA ASN A 89 -34.42 8.21 14.08
C ASN A 89 -35.95 8.28 13.92
N ILE A 90 -36.47 7.84 12.77
CA ILE A 90 -37.92 7.79 12.50
C ILE A 90 -38.60 6.69 13.33
N LEU A 91 -37.98 5.51 13.43
CA LEU A 91 -38.50 4.38 14.21
C LEU A 91 -38.49 4.65 15.73
N GLN A 92 -37.49 5.39 16.23
CA GLN A 92 -37.44 5.77 17.65
C GLN A 92 -38.45 6.86 18.00
N ASN A 93 -38.72 7.77 17.06
CA ASN A 93 -39.57 8.94 17.29
C ASN A 93 -40.79 8.94 16.36
N GLU A 94 -41.52 7.81 16.34
CA GLU A 94 -42.59 7.61 15.35
C GLU A 94 -43.63 8.72 15.40
N ASN A 95 -43.92 9.31 16.57
CA ASN A 95 -44.97 10.32 16.78
C ASN A 95 -44.57 11.74 16.38
N GLU A 96 -43.27 12.04 16.26
CA GLU A 96 -42.82 13.41 16.02
C GLU A 96 -42.71 13.69 14.51
N PRO A 97 -43.51 14.62 13.96
CA PRO A 97 -43.58 14.87 12.51
C PRO A 97 -42.27 15.44 11.93
N LYS A 98 -41.42 16.02 12.78
CA LYS A 98 -40.12 16.59 12.41
C LYS A 98 -39.19 15.52 11.81
N TYR A 99 -39.14 14.31 12.37
CA TYR A 99 -38.27 13.25 11.86
C TYR A 99 -38.80 12.61 10.58
N ARG A 100 -40.10 12.74 10.32
CA ARG A 100 -40.75 12.18 9.12
C ARG A 100 -40.53 13.01 7.86
N THR A 101 -40.00 14.23 8.00
CA THR A 101 -39.79 15.20 6.92
C THR A 101 -38.33 15.59 6.86
N ILE A 102 -37.66 15.31 5.74
CA ILE A 102 -36.24 15.59 5.55
C ILE A 102 -36.06 16.51 4.36
N ARG A 103 -35.44 17.67 4.56
CA ARG A 103 -35.15 18.61 3.47
C ARG A 103 -34.03 18.07 2.58
N ALA A 104 -34.20 18.14 1.26
CA ALA A 104 -33.16 17.78 0.29
C ALA A 104 -31.90 18.65 0.42
N THR A 105 -32.04 19.86 0.99
CA THR A 105 -30.96 20.82 1.25
C THR A 105 -30.08 20.43 2.46
N ASN A 106 -30.49 19.44 3.26
CA ASN A 106 -29.69 18.94 4.37
C ASN A 106 -28.34 18.41 3.86
N SER A 107 -27.23 18.92 4.40
CA SER A 107 -25.88 18.60 3.94
C SER A 107 -25.55 17.10 4.03
N MET A 108 -25.97 16.41 5.11
CA MET A 108 -25.73 14.97 5.24
C MET A 108 -26.52 14.17 4.20
N LEU A 109 -27.79 14.51 3.99
CA LEU A 109 -28.62 13.83 2.98
C LEU A 109 -28.07 14.09 1.57
N LYS A 110 -27.73 15.34 1.26
CA LYS A 110 -27.22 15.77 -0.05
C LYS A 110 -25.89 15.13 -0.38
N ASN A 111 -24.92 15.18 0.53
CA ASN A 111 -23.55 14.74 0.25
C ASN A 111 -23.42 13.22 0.30
N SER A 112 -24.13 12.55 1.23
CA SER A 112 -23.98 11.10 1.40
C SER A 112 -24.97 10.31 0.53
N VAL A 113 -26.25 10.65 0.57
CA VAL A 113 -27.31 9.82 -0.04
C VAL A 113 -27.65 10.28 -1.46
N LEU A 114 -27.93 11.57 -1.67
CA LEU A 114 -28.35 12.07 -2.98
C LEU A 114 -27.19 12.12 -3.99
N ALA A 115 -25.96 12.29 -3.52
CA ALA A 115 -24.79 12.26 -4.39
C ALA A 115 -24.37 10.82 -4.76
N CYS A 116 -24.82 9.80 -4.00
CA CYS A 116 -24.54 8.39 -4.26
C CYS A 116 -25.51 7.84 -5.32
N ALA A 117 -25.00 7.14 -6.34
CA ALA A 117 -25.85 6.51 -7.34
C ALA A 117 -26.78 5.48 -6.67
N GLY A 118 -28.07 5.47 -7.02
CA GLY A 118 -29.07 4.57 -6.42
C GLY A 118 -29.59 5.00 -5.04
N GLY A 119 -29.00 6.00 -4.39
CA GLY A 119 -29.40 6.45 -3.05
C GLY A 119 -30.79 7.09 -3.02
N HIS A 120 -31.14 7.86 -4.05
CA HIS A 120 -32.47 8.47 -4.18
C HIS A 120 -33.56 7.42 -4.37
N GLU A 121 -33.34 6.46 -5.26
CA GLU A 121 -34.26 5.36 -5.56
C GLU A 121 -34.48 4.49 -4.32
N PHE A 122 -33.44 4.29 -3.52
CA PHE A 122 -33.54 3.54 -2.26
C PHE A 122 -34.43 4.27 -1.22
N LEU A 123 -34.33 5.60 -1.11
CA LEU A 123 -35.25 6.37 -0.27
C LEU A 123 -36.72 6.20 -0.71
N ILE A 124 -36.98 6.23 -2.02
CA ILE A 124 -38.33 6.00 -2.54
C ILE A 124 -38.81 4.57 -2.22
N ALA A 125 -37.91 3.58 -2.31
CA ALA A 125 -38.21 2.19 -1.97
C ALA A 125 -38.52 2.00 -0.47
N LEU A 126 -37.88 2.76 0.43
CA LEU A 126 -38.20 2.80 1.86
C LEU A 126 -39.56 3.47 2.17
N GLY A 127 -40.21 4.07 1.16
CA GLY A 127 -41.53 4.67 1.30
C GLY A 127 -41.53 6.20 1.43
N PHE A 128 -40.40 6.87 1.25
CA PHE A 128 -40.37 8.32 1.18
C PHE A 128 -41.03 8.82 -0.11
N ARG A 129 -41.72 9.95 -0.01
CA ARG A 129 -42.31 10.69 -1.13
C ARG A 129 -41.67 12.06 -1.22
N VAL A 130 -41.36 12.50 -2.43
CA VAL A 130 -40.86 13.85 -2.68
C VAL A 130 -42.05 14.80 -2.74
N GLN A 131 -42.08 15.78 -1.84
CA GLN A 131 -43.01 16.90 -1.85
C GLN A 131 -42.25 18.19 -2.09
N LYS A 132 -42.83 19.13 -2.82
CA LYS A 132 -42.26 20.47 -3.00
C LYS A 132 -42.95 21.42 -2.03
N GLU A 133 -42.21 21.92 -1.05
CA GLU A 133 -42.69 22.89 -0.08
C GLU A 133 -41.80 24.14 -0.20
N ASN A 134 -42.39 25.31 -0.45
CA ASN A 134 -41.64 26.56 -0.65
C ASN A 134 -40.53 26.47 -1.72
N PHE A 135 -40.80 25.75 -2.83
CA PHE A 135 -39.84 25.47 -3.92
C PHE A 135 -38.63 24.60 -3.53
N GLU A 136 -38.57 24.08 -2.31
CA GLU A 136 -37.58 23.09 -1.89
C GLU A 136 -38.17 21.67 -1.92
N ALA A 137 -37.34 20.68 -2.28
CA ALA A 137 -37.74 19.27 -2.26
C ALA A 137 -37.62 18.71 -0.83
N HIS A 138 -38.72 18.19 -0.29
CA HIS A 138 -38.82 17.55 1.01
C HIS A 138 -39.13 16.05 0.81
N TYR A 139 -38.39 15.18 1.49
CA TYR A 139 -38.67 13.75 1.56
C TYR A 139 -39.55 13.48 2.77
N VAL A 140 -40.80 13.08 2.52
CA VAL A 140 -41.82 12.87 3.55
C VAL A 140 -42.24 11.42 3.58
N ILE A 141 -42.22 10.80 4.76
CA ILE A 141 -42.78 9.46 4.98
C ILE A 141 -44.15 9.56 5.65
N GLN A 142 -45.14 8.82 5.13
CA GLN A 142 -46.46 8.73 5.75
C GLN A 142 -46.44 7.71 6.89
N PRO A 143 -46.91 8.06 8.11
CA PRO A 143 -46.87 7.20 9.30
C PRO A 143 -47.97 6.13 9.26
N THR A 144 -48.10 5.42 8.15
CA THR A 144 -49.04 4.29 8.03
C THR A 144 -48.37 3.04 8.59
N ARG A 145 -49.15 2.17 9.25
CA ARG A 145 -48.61 0.91 9.84
C ARG A 145 -47.81 0.10 8.83
N ARG A 146 -48.31 0.00 7.59
CA ARG A 146 -47.63 -0.64 6.47
C ARG A 146 -46.25 -0.03 6.18
N ARG A 147 -46.16 1.30 6.06
CA ARG A 147 -44.89 1.98 5.73
C ARG A 147 -43.88 1.90 6.86
N MET A 148 -44.35 1.99 8.11
CA MET A 148 -43.49 1.81 9.27
C MET A 148 -42.94 0.39 9.35
N HIS A 149 -43.75 -0.62 8.99
CA HIS A 149 -43.29 -2.01 8.88
C HIS A 149 -42.26 -2.21 7.77
N GLU A 150 -42.53 -1.70 6.56
CA GLU A 150 -41.56 -1.71 5.45
C GLU A 150 -40.24 -1.01 5.83
N LEU A 151 -40.31 0.09 6.57
CA LEU A 151 -39.13 0.81 7.08
C LEU A 151 -38.33 -0.03 8.09
N ARG A 152 -38.99 -0.80 8.97
CA ARG A 152 -38.30 -1.72 9.91
C ARG A 152 -37.52 -2.79 9.16
N ILE A 153 -38.17 -3.47 8.20
CA ILE A 153 -37.52 -4.47 7.34
C ILE A 153 -36.34 -3.84 6.58
N GLY A 154 -36.52 -2.63 6.04
CA GLY A 154 -35.47 -1.91 5.35
C GLY A 154 -34.30 -1.54 6.26
N THR A 155 -34.56 -1.20 7.52
CA THR A 155 -33.52 -0.90 8.51
C THR A 155 -32.69 -2.15 8.82
N GLU A 156 -33.33 -3.29 9.03
CA GLU A 156 -32.62 -4.57 9.24
C GLU A 156 -31.74 -4.93 8.04
N ALA A 157 -32.29 -4.81 6.82
CA ALA A 157 -31.54 -5.05 5.59
C ALA A 157 -30.33 -4.12 5.45
N LEU A 158 -30.49 -2.83 5.78
CA LEU A 158 -29.40 -1.85 5.75
C LEU A 158 -28.32 -2.17 6.79
N THR A 159 -28.70 -2.56 8.02
CA THR A 159 -27.73 -2.88 9.08
C THR A 159 -26.90 -4.12 8.76
N GLU A 160 -27.53 -5.17 8.22
CA GLU A 160 -26.83 -6.38 7.78
C GLU A 160 -25.87 -6.06 6.63
N HIS A 161 -26.31 -5.25 5.67
CA HIS A 161 -25.50 -4.89 4.51
C HIS A 161 -24.34 -3.94 4.87
N LEU A 162 -24.56 -3.03 5.83
CA LEU A 162 -23.53 -2.12 6.32
C LEU A 162 -22.31 -2.88 6.85
N ALA A 163 -22.52 -3.96 7.62
CA ALA A 163 -21.43 -4.80 8.10
C ALA A 163 -20.63 -5.41 6.95
N VAL A 164 -21.32 -5.94 5.92
CA VAL A 164 -20.68 -6.53 4.73
C VAL A 164 -19.87 -5.50 3.95
N VAL A 165 -20.38 -4.27 3.78
CA VAL A 165 -19.66 -3.20 3.07
C VAL A 165 -18.45 -2.73 3.86
N GLN A 166 -18.58 -2.59 5.19
CA GLN A 166 -17.46 -2.22 6.06
C GLN A 166 -16.37 -3.29 6.07
N ASP A 167 -16.72 -4.58 6.09
CA ASP A 167 -15.74 -5.67 6.00
C ASP A 167 -14.96 -5.62 4.69
N ARG A 168 -15.63 -5.37 3.56
CA ARG A 168 -14.97 -5.21 2.26
C ARG A 168 -14.05 -3.99 2.22
N LEU A 169 -14.50 -2.87 2.80
CA LEU A 169 -13.69 -1.67 2.92
C LEU A 169 -12.43 -1.94 3.75
N ASN A 170 -12.58 -2.60 4.90
CA ASN A 170 -11.47 -2.95 5.79
C ASN A 170 -10.48 -3.90 5.10
N GLN A 171 -10.96 -4.88 4.32
CA GLN A 171 -10.11 -5.76 3.52
C GLN A 171 -9.34 -4.99 2.43
N GLN A 172 -9.98 -4.00 1.79
CA GLN A 172 -9.32 -3.16 0.79
C GLN A 172 -8.24 -2.28 1.44
N LEU A 173 -8.51 -1.70 2.61
CA LEU A 173 -7.53 -0.90 3.34
C LEU A 173 -6.38 -1.76 3.86
N ALA A 174 -6.68 -2.94 4.41
CA ALA A 174 -5.68 -3.88 4.90
C ALA A 174 -4.78 -4.40 3.77
N SER A 175 -5.32 -4.74 2.60
CA SER A 175 -4.50 -5.16 1.45
C SER A 175 -3.61 -4.04 0.91
N LYS A 176 -4.12 -2.79 0.86
CA LYS A 176 -3.32 -1.62 0.48
C LYS A 176 -2.20 -1.33 1.48
N GLN A 177 -2.46 -1.47 2.78
CA GLN A 177 -1.45 -1.31 3.82
C GLN A 177 -0.42 -2.44 3.78
N ALA A 178 -0.85 -3.70 3.62
CA ALA A 178 0.04 -4.84 3.49
C ALA A 178 0.99 -4.70 2.30
N ALA A 179 0.49 -4.25 1.14
CA ALA A 179 1.32 -4.00 -0.04
C ALA A 179 2.36 -2.88 0.18
N LYS A 180 1.98 -1.80 0.86
CA LYS A 180 2.91 -0.73 1.24
C LYS A 180 3.98 -1.24 2.19
N ASN A 181 3.58 -1.95 3.24
CA ASN A 181 4.49 -2.51 4.23
C ASN A 181 5.47 -3.52 3.59
N GLU A 182 4.99 -4.36 2.67
CA GLU A 182 5.85 -5.30 1.94
C GLU A 182 6.87 -4.57 1.06
N ALA A 183 6.46 -3.51 0.37
CA ALA A 183 7.38 -2.68 -0.41
C ALA A 183 8.43 -1.99 0.49
N ASP A 184 8.04 -1.51 1.67
CA ASP A 184 8.95 -0.88 2.62
C ASP A 184 9.92 -1.89 3.25
N ILE A 185 9.46 -3.10 3.57
CA ILE A 185 10.32 -4.22 4.03
C ILE A 185 11.32 -4.60 2.93
N CYS A 186 10.89 -4.67 1.67
CA CYS A 186 11.77 -4.97 0.55
C CYS A 186 12.86 -3.91 0.39
N LYS A 187 12.50 -2.62 0.43
CA LYS A 187 13.46 -1.50 0.38
C LYS A 187 14.43 -1.54 1.56
N ALA A 188 13.94 -1.77 2.78
CA ALA A 188 14.78 -1.85 3.98
C ALA A 188 15.78 -3.01 3.87
N ARG A 189 15.36 -4.16 3.35
CA ARG A 189 16.24 -5.30 3.10
C ARG A 189 17.32 -5.00 2.07
N ALA A 190 16.96 -4.37 0.95
CA ALA A 190 17.93 -3.98 -0.09
C ALA A 190 18.95 -2.96 0.43
N LEU A 191 18.51 -2.00 1.25
CA LEU A 191 19.42 -1.04 1.89
C LEU A 191 20.38 -1.73 2.86
N ALA A 192 19.89 -2.67 3.68
CA ALA A 192 20.73 -3.45 4.59
C ALA A 192 21.77 -4.30 3.83
N GLU A 193 21.41 -4.85 2.67
CA GLU A 193 22.33 -5.60 1.81
C GLU A 193 23.44 -4.70 1.24
N ILE A 194 23.09 -3.51 0.75
CA ILE A 194 24.08 -2.52 0.26
C ILE A 194 25.04 -2.08 1.37
N ASP A 195 24.53 -1.87 2.59
CA ASP A 195 25.38 -1.45 3.71
C ASP A 195 26.30 -2.58 4.17
N ASN A 196 25.82 -3.83 4.20
CA ASN A 196 26.66 -5.01 4.43
C ASN A 196 27.78 -5.12 3.37
N ASP A 197 27.45 -4.94 2.09
CA ASP A 197 28.46 -4.96 1.00
C ASP A 197 29.51 -3.86 1.18
N ARG A 198 29.09 -2.66 1.59
CA ARG A 198 29.99 -1.54 1.90
C ARG A 198 30.89 -1.84 3.10
N GLU A 199 30.36 -2.51 4.12
CA GLU A 199 31.15 -2.92 5.28
C GLU A 199 32.15 -4.03 4.93
N GLU A 200 31.74 -5.02 4.15
CA GLU A 200 32.63 -6.07 3.66
C GLU A 200 33.75 -5.51 2.76
N ALA A 201 33.42 -4.56 1.89
CA ALA A 201 34.40 -3.86 1.06
C ALA A 201 35.39 -3.06 1.93
N ARG A 202 34.90 -2.32 2.93
CA ARG A 202 35.76 -1.59 3.89
C ARG A 202 36.65 -2.55 4.68
N ALA A 203 36.10 -3.66 5.18
CA ALA A 203 36.86 -4.68 5.90
C ALA A 203 37.92 -5.36 5.01
N ARG A 204 37.63 -5.58 3.72
CA ARG A 204 38.59 -6.10 2.74
C ARG A 204 39.73 -5.13 2.49
N GLN A 205 39.44 -3.84 2.31
CA GLN A 205 40.45 -2.80 2.14
C GLN A 205 41.36 -2.66 3.37
N VAL A 206 40.80 -2.71 4.58
CA VAL A 206 41.59 -2.69 5.83
C VAL A 206 42.52 -3.89 5.91
N ARG A 207 42.01 -5.11 5.63
CA ARG A 207 42.84 -6.33 5.61
C ARG A 207 43.96 -6.26 4.57
N GLU A 208 43.64 -5.80 3.36
CA GLU A 208 44.63 -5.66 2.30
C GLU A 208 45.71 -4.61 2.66
N ARG A 209 45.30 -3.48 3.25
CA ARG A 209 46.22 -2.46 3.73
C ARG A 209 47.17 -3.00 4.79
N GLN A 210 46.65 -3.71 5.80
CA GLN A 210 47.47 -4.34 6.84
C GLN A 210 48.45 -5.36 6.24
N LEU A 211 48.00 -6.17 5.27
CA LEU A 211 48.88 -7.13 4.59
C LEU A 211 49.98 -6.43 3.77
N ARG A 212 49.68 -5.31 3.11
CA ARG A 212 50.68 -4.51 2.39
C ARG A 212 51.70 -3.93 3.36
N GLU A 213 51.25 -3.33 4.47
CA GLU A 213 52.12 -2.77 5.51
C GLU A 213 53.03 -3.84 6.13
N LEU A 214 52.51 -5.04 6.41
CA LEU A 214 53.31 -6.17 6.89
C LEU A 214 54.35 -6.64 5.87
N ARG A 215 54.00 -6.70 4.57
CA ARG A 215 54.95 -7.07 3.50
C ARG A 215 56.05 -6.02 3.34
N THR A 216 55.71 -4.73 3.35
CA THR A 216 56.70 -3.65 3.27
C THR A 216 57.60 -3.62 4.49
N ALA A 217 57.05 -3.85 5.69
CA ALA A 217 57.84 -3.95 6.91
C ALA A 217 58.77 -5.17 6.92
N ALA A 218 58.31 -6.32 6.42
CA ALA A 218 59.15 -7.51 6.28
C ALA A 218 60.28 -7.29 5.27
N HIS A 219 60.00 -6.67 4.12
CA HIS A 219 61.03 -6.32 3.13
C HIS A 219 62.06 -5.35 3.72
N ALA A 220 61.60 -4.28 4.38
CA ALA A 220 62.49 -3.31 5.03
C ALA A 220 63.38 -3.94 6.12
N LYS A 221 62.89 -4.97 6.83
CA LYS A 221 63.70 -5.73 7.79
C LYS A 221 64.78 -6.55 7.10
N VAL A 222 64.45 -7.25 6.01
CA VAL A 222 65.43 -8.02 5.24
C VAL A 222 66.52 -7.09 4.69
N GLU A 223 66.13 -5.94 4.13
CA GLU A 223 67.05 -4.94 3.62
C GLU A 223 67.94 -4.34 4.72
N ALA A 224 67.38 -4.05 5.91
CA ALA A 224 68.16 -3.58 7.06
C ALA A 224 69.15 -4.64 7.57
N ASP A 225 68.73 -5.91 7.62
CA ASP A 225 69.59 -7.02 8.01
C ASP A 225 70.72 -7.25 6.99
N GLU A 226 70.44 -7.11 5.70
CA GLU A 226 71.44 -7.17 4.62
C GLU A 226 72.42 -6.00 4.70
N ALA A 227 71.93 -4.76 4.89
CA ALA A 227 72.77 -3.59 5.08
C ALA A 227 73.68 -3.72 6.31
N MET A 228 73.16 -4.25 7.42
CA MET A 228 73.95 -4.56 8.62
C MET A 228 75.04 -5.60 8.34
N ARG A 229 74.72 -6.67 7.59
CA ARG A 229 75.72 -7.68 7.19
C ARG A 229 76.79 -7.10 6.28
N GLU A 230 76.41 -6.24 5.33
CA GLU A 230 77.38 -5.57 4.46
C GLU A 230 78.29 -4.61 5.24
N GLU A 231 77.75 -3.87 6.21
CA GLU A 231 78.53 -2.98 7.07
C GLU A 231 79.50 -3.79 7.95
N GLU A 232 79.04 -4.90 8.53
CA GLU A 232 79.90 -5.80 9.30
C GLU A 232 81.01 -6.40 8.42
N ALA A 233 80.69 -6.82 7.19
CA ALA A 233 81.67 -7.32 6.23
C ALA A 233 82.71 -6.25 5.86
N ARG A 234 82.28 -5.01 5.58
CA ARG A 234 83.19 -3.86 5.34
C ARG A 234 84.06 -3.56 6.56
N ALA A 235 83.51 -3.62 7.76
CA ALA A 235 84.25 -3.41 9.00
C ALA A 235 85.28 -4.54 9.24
N ALA A 236 84.93 -5.79 8.93
CA ALA A 236 85.85 -6.93 9.01
C ALA A 236 87.01 -6.78 8.01
N GLU A 237 86.71 -6.43 6.75
CA GLU A 237 87.73 -6.16 5.73
C GLU A 237 88.66 -5.01 6.16
N ALA A 238 88.10 -3.93 6.72
CA ALA A 238 88.90 -2.82 7.25
C ALA A 238 89.81 -3.26 8.41
N ARG A 239 89.33 -4.12 9.32
CA ARG A 239 90.14 -4.70 10.41
C ARG A 239 91.28 -5.56 9.85
N GLU A 240 91.02 -6.38 8.84
CA GLU A 240 92.05 -7.18 8.18
C GLU A 240 93.08 -6.31 7.44
N ALA A 241 92.65 -5.24 6.78
CA ALA A 241 93.54 -4.29 6.11
C ALA A 241 94.47 -3.58 7.12
N VAL A 242 93.95 -3.20 8.29
CA VAL A 242 94.75 -2.66 9.39
C VAL A 242 95.75 -3.70 9.90
N ARG A 243 95.32 -4.97 10.07
CA ARG A 243 96.22 -6.07 10.45
C ARG A 243 97.35 -6.25 9.43
N ARG A 244 97.03 -6.30 8.14
CA ARG A 244 98.00 -6.43 7.04
C ARG A 244 98.97 -5.25 6.98
N LYS A 245 98.48 -4.01 7.16
CA LYS A 245 99.36 -2.82 7.26
C LYS A 245 100.32 -2.92 8.45
N ARG A 246 99.85 -3.41 9.60
CA ARG A 246 100.69 -3.60 10.79
C ARG A 246 101.76 -4.67 10.54
N GLU A 247 101.40 -5.78 9.91
CA GLU A 247 102.33 -6.85 9.52
C GLU A 247 103.39 -6.34 8.53
N LEU A 248 102.99 -5.59 7.50
CA LEU A 248 103.93 -4.96 6.55
C LEU A 248 104.86 -3.96 7.24
N ALA A 249 104.35 -3.11 8.13
CA ALA A 249 105.16 -2.16 8.89
C ALA A 249 106.13 -2.87 9.85
N GLN A 250 105.74 -4.02 10.41
CA GLN A 250 106.61 -4.81 11.26
C GLN A 250 107.69 -5.52 10.44
N SER A 251 107.34 -6.09 9.29
CA SER A 251 108.30 -6.64 8.33
C SER A 251 109.29 -5.59 7.84
N ALA A 252 108.86 -4.36 7.60
CA ALA A 252 109.75 -3.25 7.19
C ALA A 252 110.70 -2.80 8.31
N LYS A 253 110.29 -2.92 9.58
CA LYS A 253 111.18 -2.70 10.73
C LYS A 253 112.21 -3.81 10.89
N ASP A 254 111.81 -5.06 10.65
CA ASP A 254 112.69 -6.22 10.75
C ASP A 254 113.68 -6.31 9.58
N SER A 255 113.36 -5.74 8.41
CA SER A 255 114.24 -5.75 7.23
C SER A 255 115.39 -4.74 7.26
N GLY A 256 115.51 -3.91 8.32
CA GLY A 256 116.74 -3.13 8.56
C GLY A 256 117.19 -2.25 7.40
N GLU A 257 116.24 -1.70 6.62
CA GLU A 257 116.54 -0.69 5.59
C GLU A 257 116.34 0.69 6.22
N GLU A 258 117.43 1.24 6.77
CA GLU A 258 117.53 2.66 7.10
C GLU A 258 117.45 3.48 5.81
N LEU A 259 116.22 3.80 5.39
CA LEU A 259 115.98 4.81 4.37
C LEU A 259 116.10 6.20 5.01
N GLU A 260 117.34 6.69 5.10
CA GLU A 260 117.64 8.12 5.12
C GLU A 260 117.10 8.75 3.83
N GLY A 261 116.07 9.59 3.92
CA GLY A 261 115.66 10.29 2.70
C GLY A 261 114.39 11.14 2.77
N SER A 262 114.61 12.45 2.78
CA SER A 262 113.77 13.49 2.18
C SER A 262 112.50 13.93 2.91
N HIS A 263 112.73 14.96 3.71
CA HIS A 263 111.80 15.96 4.16
C HIS A 263 111.39 16.87 2.97
N ALA A 264 110.19 16.69 2.41
CA ALA A 264 109.48 17.63 1.54
C ALA A 264 107.99 17.23 1.57
N GLY A 265 107.06 17.97 2.17
CA GLY A 265 106.58 19.27 1.71
C GLY A 265 105.21 19.09 1.05
N VAL A 266 104.11 19.16 1.84
CA VAL A 266 102.69 19.35 1.44
C VAL A 266 101.97 19.79 2.73
N GLU A 267 101.59 21.02 3.06
CA GLU A 267 101.09 22.22 2.35
C GLU A 267 99.71 22.07 1.68
N GLY A 268 98.67 22.65 2.33
CA GLY A 268 97.28 22.79 1.85
C GLY A 268 96.46 21.49 1.92
N TYR A 269 95.25 21.39 2.48
CA TYR A 269 94.02 22.19 2.40
C TYR A 269 93.17 21.84 3.65
N ARG A 270 92.83 22.74 4.58
CA ARG A 270 91.68 23.68 4.58
C ARG A 270 90.33 23.10 4.14
N SER A 271 89.46 22.93 5.15
CA SER A 271 88.04 23.32 5.22
C SER A 271 87.09 22.93 4.08
N ALA A 272 86.14 22.06 4.42
CA ALA A 272 84.78 22.02 3.89
C ALA A 272 83.89 21.20 4.88
N GLU A 273 83.67 21.70 6.10
CA GLU A 273 82.33 22.21 6.47
C GLU A 273 81.63 22.99 5.34
N GLU A 274 80.31 22.81 5.27
CA GLU A 274 79.35 23.62 4.49
C GLU A 274 78.97 23.07 3.10
N ILE A 275 77.67 23.15 2.79
CA ILE A 275 76.90 22.61 1.63
C ILE A 275 76.39 21.17 1.93
N GLU A 276 75.19 20.94 2.45
CA GLU A 276 73.89 21.21 1.81
C GLU A 276 72.79 21.62 2.83
N ARG A 277 72.68 22.93 3.08
CA ARG A 277 71.41 23.60 3.37
C ARG A 277 71.06 24.46 2.16
N SER A 278 70.39 23.89 1.16
CA SER A 278 69.53 24.66 0.22
C SER A 278 68.91 23.72 -0.80
N GLY A 279 67.67 23.31 -0.54
CA GLY A 279 66.81 22.61 -1.47
C GLY A 279 65.39 23.15 -1.36
N SER A 280 65.23 24.47 -1.51
CA SER A 280 63.97 25.11 -1.82
C SER A 280 63.48 24.58 -3.19
N ASN A 281 62.46 23.74 -3.21
CA ASN A 281 61.73 23.43 -4.44
C ASN A 281 60.23 23.65 -4.23
N THR A 282 59.81 24.82 -4.70
CA THR A 282 58.56 25.08 -5.43
C THR A 282 57.28 24.39 -4.95
N GLY A 283 56.47 25.18 -4.25
CA GLY A 283 55.10 25.47 -4.66
C GLY A 283 54.26 24.31 -5.20
N GLN A 284 53.41 23.76 -4.34
CA GLN A 284 52.10 23.32 -4.78
C GLN A 284 51.05 23.96 -3.88
N VAL A 285 50.38 24.95 -4.47
CA VAL A 285 49.17 25.59 -3.98
C VAL A 285 48.11 24.50 -3.85
N ILE A 286 47.79 24.11 -2.61
CA ILE A 286 46.55 23.39 -2.34
C ILE A 286 45.48 24.48 -2.16
N PRO A 287 44.42 24.50 -2.99
CA PRO A 287 43.34 25.46 -2.82
C PRO A 287 42.62 25.20 -1.50
N ALA A 288 42.31 26.28 -0.79
CA ALA A 288 41.46 26.29 0.39
C ALA A 288 40.14 25.54 0.11
N PRO A 289 39.62 24.74 1.05
CA PRO A 289 38.25 24.28 0.96
C PRO A 289 37.35 25.51 1.08
N THR A 290 36.74 25.91 -0.03
CA THR A 290 35.60 26.81 -0.04
C THR A 290 34.55 26.25 0.90
N SER A 291 34.29 27.03 1.95
CA SER A 291 33.11 26.97 2.80
C SER A 291 31.87 26.76 1.93
N ARG A 292 31.40 25.52 1.89
CA ARG A 292 30.10 25.18 1.35
C ARG A 292 29.13 25.34 2.51
N ASP A 293 28.30 26.37 2.40
CA ASP A 293 27.22 26.68 3.32
C ASP A 293 26.40 25.42 3.64
N THR A 294 26.60 24.90 4.84
CA THR A 294 25.69 23.94 5.46
C THR A 294 24.45 24.73 5.87
N ILE A 295 23.53 24.91 4.93
CA ILE A 295 22.15 25.24 5.26
C ILE A 295 21.58 24.01 5.97
N THR A 296 21.62 24.05 7.30
CA THR A 296 20.82 23.20 8.17
C THR A 296 19.34 23.52 7.91
N PRO A 297 18.51 22.58 7.42
CA PRO A 297 17.08 22.74 7.55
C PRO A 297 16.72 22.57 9.03
N ASP A 298 16.12 23.61 9.62
CA ASP A 298 15.46 23.55 10.91
C ASP A 298 14.42 22.42 10.88
N ILE A 299 14.74 21.32 11.56
CA ILE A 299 13.79 20.25 11.87
C ILE A 299 13.01 20.74 13.11
N PRO A 300 11.68 20.91 13.04
CA PRO A 300 10.90 21.25 14.21
C PRO A 300 10.92 20.08 15.20
N SER A 301 11.56 20.32 16.34
CA SER A 301 11.52 19.48 17.53
C SER A 301 10.11 19.53 18.14
N ASN A 302 9.25 18.61 17.71
CA ASN A 302 8.02 18.30 18.44
C ASN A 302 8.14 16.89 19.04
N THR A 303 8.90 16.79 20.12
CA THR A 303 8.89 15.64 21.02
C THR A 303 8.10 16.01 22.26
N ASN A 304 6.79 15.77 22.20
CA ASN A 304 5.96 15.59 23.38
C ASN A 304 5.08 14.35 23.17
N THR A 305 5.74 13.19 23.05
CA THR A 305 5.07 11.90 23.23
C THR A 305 5.72 11.22 24.41
N SER A 306 5.04 11.39 25.54
CA SER A 306 5.28 10.74 26.83
C SER A 306 5.46 9.24 26.63
N LEU A 307 6.72 8.81 26.68
CA LEU A 307 7.13 7.42 26.77
C LEU A 307 7.22 7.06 28.26
N ASN A 308 6.07 6.85 28.90
CA ASN A 308 5.95 6.20 30.20
C ASN A 308 4.58 5.49 30.25
N ASP A 309 4.59 4.27 30.78
CA ASP A 309 3.45 3.38 31.06
C ASP A 309 2.98 2.42 29.95
N ILE A 310 3.76 1.35 29.76
CA ILE A 310 3.18 0.01 29.55
C ILE A 310 3.88 -0.98 30.50
N PRO A 311 3.29 -1.30 31.66
CA PRO A 311 3.76 -2.41 32.48
C PRO A 311 3.23 -3.74 31.94
N GLY A 312 4.17 -4.61 31.58
CA GLY A 312 4.23 -5.96 32.19
C GLY A 312 3.37 -7.08 31.60
N GLN A 313 4.07 -8.20 31.37
CA GLN A 313 3.59 -9.59 31.36
C GLN A 313 2.97 -10.12 30.06
N PHE A 314 3.85 -10.58 29.17
CA PHE A 314 3.56 -11.78 28.38
C PHE A 314 4.34 -12.98 28.97
N PRO A 315 3.68 -14.13 29.18
CA PRO A 315 4.30 -15.32 29.74
C PRO A 315 5.27 -15.95 28.74
N VAL A 316 6.38 -16.44 29.28
CA VAL A 316 7.39 -17.19 28.57
C VAL A 316 6.87 -18.62 28.43
N ASP A 317 6.26 -18.95 27.29
CA ASP A 317 5.93 -20.35 26.97
C ASP A 317 7.18 -21.05 26.42
N GLU A 318 7.84 -21.72 27.35
CA GLU A 318 8.87 -22.73 27.16
C GLU A 318 8.22 -23.99 26.56
N ALA A 319 8.21 -24.13 25.23
CA ALA A 319 7.75 -25.37 24.59
C ALA A 319 8.46 -25.70 23.27
N THR A 320 9.36 -26.67 23.39
CA THR A 320 9.71 -27.69 22.38
C THR A 320 10.44 -27.24 21.11
N GLY A 321 11.74 -27.53 21.10
CA GLY A 321 12.52 -27.64 19.88
C GLY A 321 11.91 -28.67 18.92
N ARG A 322 11.49 -28.20 17.74
CA ARG A 322 11.32 -29.02 16.55
C ARG A 322 12.33 -28.56 15.51
N ASN A 323 13.36 -29.39 15.33
CA ASN A 323 14.33 -29.31 14.25
C ASN A 323 13.61 -29.40 12.90
N ASN A 324 13.37 -28.25 12.25
CA ASN A 324 13.06 -28.21 10.84
C ASN A 324 14.36 -28.40 10.05
N ARG A 325 14.63 -29.66 9.76
CA ARG A 325 15.66 -30.13 8.84
C ARG A 325 15.31 -29.62 7.44
N VAL A 326 15.96 -28.55 7.01
CA VAL A 326 15.99 -28.07 5.63
C VAL A 326 16.48 -29.23 4.76
N ARG A 327 15.60 -29.78 3.91
CA ARG A 327 16.02 -30.68 2.84
C ARG A 327 16.51 -29.81 1.67
N PRO A 328 17.69 -30.11 1.10
CA PRO A 328 18.12 -29.46 -0.13
C PRO A 328 17.15 -29.87 -1.26
N ARG A 329 16.70 -28.88 -2.04
CA ARG A 329 16.02 -29.13 -3.31
C ARG A 329 17.11 -29.44 -4.33
N ASP A 330 17.13 -30.68 -4.80
CA ASP A 330 17.96 -31.09 -5.91
C ASP A 330 17.52 -30.34 -7.17
N ASP A 331 18.41 -29.50 -7.66
CA ASP A 331 18.47 -29.09 -9.06
C ASP A 331 18.79 -30.33 -9.89
N ASN A 332 17.88 -30.73 -10.79
CA ASN A 332 18.15 -31.41 -12.06
C ASN A 332 16.84 -31.90 -12.69
N HIS A 333 16.38 -31.24 -13.75
CA HIS A 333 16.20 -31.91 -15.05
C HIS A 333 15.81 -30.91 -16.15
N GLU A 334 16.85 -30.45 -16.82
CA GLU A 334 16.93 -30.34 -18.27
C GLU A 334 16.38 -31.60 -18.96
N TYR A 335 15.34 -31.44 -19.79
CA TYR A 335 15.10 -32.07 -21.10
C TYR A 335 13.95 -31.27 -21.74
N ASP A 336 14.24 -30.45 -22.74
CA ASP A 336 14.27 -30.82 -24.15
C ASP A 336 12.88 -30.79 -24.81
N THR A 337 12.97 -30.45 -26.07
CA THR A 337 12.10 -29.73 -26.96
C THR A 337 11.08 -30.62 -27.68
N ARG A 338 10.09 -29.94 -28.29
CA ARG A 338 9.37 -30.33 -29.52
C ARG A 338 8.43 -31.54 -29.48
N GLY A 339 7.18 -31.27 -29.86
CA GLY A 339 6.23 -32.28 -30.39
C GLY A 339 4.78 -31.84 -30.20
N GLN A 340 4.20 -31.02 -31.08
CA GLN A 340 3.38 -31.50 -32.21
C GLN A 340 2.58 -32.77 -31.87
N ARG A 341 1.27 -32.61 -31.63
CA ARG A 341 0.15 -33.56 -31.87
C ARG A 341 -1.15 -32.86 -31.42
N SER A 342 -1.88 -32.23 -32.34
CA SER A 342 -3.01 -32.81 -33.08
C SER A 342 -4.19 -33.23 -32.19
N ARG A 343 -5.29 -32.48 -32.35
CA ARG A 343 -6.69 -32.93 -32.42
C ARG A 343 -6.90 -34.43 -32.15
N THR A 344 -7.71 -34.74 -31.14
CA THR A 344 -9.00 -35.44 -31.28
C THR A 344 -9.65 -35.55 -29.92
N ASP A 345 -10.84 -34.97 -29.82
CA ASP A 345 -11.83 -35.16 -28.76
C ASP A 345 -12.38 -36.60 -28.84
N PRO A 346 -12.37 -37.40 -27.76
CA PRO A 346 -13.23 -38.56 -27.67
C PRO A 346 -14.25 -38.37 -26.54
N MET A 347 -15.51 -38.25 -26.97
CA MET A 347 -16.68 -38.88 -26.37
C MET A 347 -16.74 -38.93 -24.84
N ARG A 348 -17.49 -37.98 -24.28
CA ARG A 348 -17.98 -37.99 -22.90
C ARG A 348 -19.01 -39.14 -22.73
N PRO A 349 -18.77 -40.16 -21.88
CA PRO A 349 -19.78 -41.18 -21.61
C PRO A 349 -20.89 -40.62 -20.71
N LYS A 350 -22.13 -41.03 -21.00
CA LYS A 350 -23.34 -40.75 -20.22
C LYS A 350 -23.23 -41.38 -18.81
N PRO A 351 -23.71 -40.72 -17.74
CA PRO A 351 -23.79 -41.35 -16.42
C PRO A 351 -24.88 -42.43 -16.39
N PRO A 352 -24.62 -43.63 -15.83
CA PRO A 352 -25.65 -44.62 -15.61
C PRO A 352 -26.56 -44.27 -14.42
N HIS A 353 -27.75 -44.83 -14.51
CA HIS A 353 -28.92 -44.65 -13.67
C HIS A 353 -28.67 -44.86 -12.18
N SER A 354 -29.48 -44.15 -11.39
CA SER A 354 -29.60 -44.24 -9.94
C SER A 354 -29.85 -45.67 -9.45
N THR A 355 -28.89 -46.23 -8.73
CA THR A 355 -29.14 -47.32 -7.79
C THR A 355 -29.30 -46.72 -6.40
N VAL A 356 -30.53 -46.74 -5.90
CA VAL A 356 -30.88 -46.47 -4.51
C VAL A 356 -30.36 -47.65 -3.68
N MET A 357 -29.20 -47.47 -3.04
CA MET A 357 -28.76 -48.34 -1.96
C MET A 357 -29.37 -47.83 -0.66
N ALA A 358 -30.20 -48.67 -0.05
CA ALA A 358 -30.68 -48.49 1.32
C ALA A 358 -29.50 -48.57 2.29
N VAL A 359 -29.19 -47.45 2.95
CA VAL A 359 -28.20 -47.39 4.03
C VAL A 359 -28.95 -47.63 5.34
N GLY A 360 -28.59 -48.72 6.02
CA GLY A 360 -29.12 -49.06 7.34
C GLY A 360 -28.65 -48.08 8.43
N PRO A 361 -29.41 -47.95 9.53
CA PRO A 361 -29.15 -46.97 10.58
C PRO A 361 -28.12 -47.52 11.58
N ASP A 362 -26.83 -47.58 11.23
CA ASP A 362 -25.79 -47.89 12.26
C ASP A 362 -24.35 -47.48 11.88
N MET A 363 -24.14 -46.27 11.36
CA MET A 363 -22.79 -45.81 11.01
C MET A 363 -22.50 -44.31 11.24
N MET A 364 -23.24 -43.66 12.15
CA MET A 364 -23.08 -42.22 12.43
C MET A 364 -21.97 -41.87 13.44
N ASP A 365 -21.33 -42.84 14.10
CA ASP A 365 -20.35 -42.55 15.17
C ASP A 365 -18.86 -42.65 14.78
N ARG A 366 -18.52 -42.63 13.48
CA ARG A 366 -17.10 -42.69 13.04
C ARG A 366 -16.68 -41.61 12.04
N LEU A 367 -17.36 -40.47 12.00
CA LEU A 367 -17.02 -39.36 11.08
C LEU A 367 -16.71 -38.01 11.76
N ILE A 368 -16.27 -38.03 13.03
CA ILE A 368 -15.79 -36.82 13.73
C ILE A 368 -14.25 -36.77 13.85
N GLN A 369 -13.50 -37.74 13.29
CA GLN A 369 -12.03 -37.82 13.43
C GLN A 369 -11.25 -37.97 12.12
N SER A 370 -11.78 -37.52 10.98
CA SER A 370 -10.95 -37.31 9.79
C SER A 370 -10.96 -35.84 9.40
N GLY A 371 -9.94 -35.12 9.88
CA GLY A 371 -9.58 -33.80 9.40
C GLY A 371 -9.15 -33.90 7.93
N VAL A 372 -10.12 -33.85 7.02
CA VAL A 372 -9.88 -33.69 5.60
C VAL A 372 -9.68 -32.20 5.35
N GLN A 373 -8.41 -31.79 5.32
CA GLN A 373 -8.00 -30.48 4.82
C GLN A 373 -8.49 -30.34 3.38
N SER A 374 -9.47 -29.47 3.15
CA SER A 374 -9.89 -29.05 1.83
C SER A 374 -8.74 -28.31 1.14
N SER A 375 -8.15 -28.94 0.11
CA SER A 375 -7.19 -28.30 -0.78
C SER A 375 -7.90 -27.21 -1.59
N VAL A 376 -7.85 -25.96 -1.11
CA VAL A 376 -8.21 -24.79 -1.90
C VAL A 376 -7.15 -24.64 -2.98
N ARG A 377 -7.51 -24.93 -4.23
CA ARG A 377 -6.68 -24.68 -5.40
C ARG A 377 -6.50 -23.16 -5.55
N PRO A 378 -5.26 -22.62 -5.56
CA PRO A 378 -5.05 -21.21 -5.85
C PRO A 378 -5.39 -20.97 -7.32
N GLN A 379 -6.43 -20.18 -7.55
CA GLN A 379 -6.79 -19.68 -8.87
C GLN A 379 -5.65 -18.76 -9.35
N ARG A 380 -5.11 -19.08 -10.54
CA ARG A 380 -4.09 -18.31 -11.25
C ARG A 380 -4.40 -16.80 -11.18
N ARG A 381 -3.58 -16.09 -10.40
CA ARG A 381 -3.44 -14.64 -10.44
C ARG A 381 -2.88 -14.31 -11.84
N ARG A 382 -3.72 -13.79 -12.73
CA ARG A 382 -3.27 -13.19 -13.99
C ARG A 382 -2.48 -11.94 -13.60
N GLU A 383 -1.20 -11.98 -13.86
CA GLU A 383 -0.33 -10.81 -13.94
C GLU A 383 -0.96 -9.84 -14.95
N TRP A 384 -1.45 -8.72 -14.43
CA TRP A 384 -1.66 -7.48 -15.17
C TRP A 384 -0.61 -6.53 -14.62
N GLU A 385 0.60 -6.62 -15.17
CA GLU A 385 1.54 -5.51 -15.22
C GLU A 385 1.16 -4.74 -16.49
N GLU A 386 0.24 -3.79 -16.35
CA GLU A 386 0.11 -2.70 -17.33
C GLU A 386 0.47 -1.41 -16.60
N GLU A 387 1.61 -0.88 -17.05
CA GLU A 387 2.11 0.48 -16.97
C GLU A 387 0.98 1.53 -16.93
N GLU A 388 0.76 2.12 -15.75
CA GLU A 388 0.22 3.48 -15.67
C GLU A 388 1.32 4.40 -15.11
N GLU A 389 2.27 4.76 -15.97
CA GLU A 389 2.97 6.04 -15.88
C GLU A 389 1.95 7.16 -16.16
N GLY A 390 1.19 7.51 -15.13
CA GLY A 390 0.30 8.66 -15.15
C GLY A 390 1.13 9.94 -15.08
N ASP A 391 1.28 10.61 -16.23
CA ASP A 391 1.72 11.99 -16.39
C ASP A 391 0.98 12.90 -15.39
N ILE A 392 1.70 13.34 -14.36
CA ILE A 392 1.22 14.34 -13.40
C ILE A 392 1.30 15.70 -14.10
N HIS A 393 0.25 16.05 -14.83
CA HIS A 393 0.05 17.40 -15.34
C HIS A 393 -0.09 18.39 -14.17
N TYR A 394 1.00 19.07 -13.85
CA TYR A 394 1.05 20.19 -12.92
C TYR A 394 0.24 21.36 -13.50
N TRP A 395 -0.92 21.66 -12.90
CA TRP A 395 -1.62 22.92 -13.16
C TRP A 395 -0.90 24.05 -12.41
N PRO A 396 -0.40 25.10 -13.10
CA PRO A 396 0.14 26.26 -12.42
C PRO A 396 -1.00 27.03 -11.76
N GLY A 397 -0.85 27.29 -10.46
CA GLY A 397 -1.84 27.95 -9.62
C GLY A 397 -2.20 29.35 -10.09
N GLU A 398 -3.50 29.64 -10.11
CA GLU A 398 -4.06 30.98 -10.19
C GLU A 398 -3.67 31.75 -8.92
N GLY A 399 -2.83 32.77 -9.10
CA GLY A 399 -2.50 33.74 -8.07
C GLY A 399 -3.75 34.53 -7.65
N GLN A 400 -4.07 34.45 -6.36
CA GLN A 400 -4.96 35.41 -5.71
C GLN A 400 -4.30 36.78 -5.71
N MET A 401 -4.83 37.68 -6.53
CA MET A 401 -4.61 39.12 -6.41
C MET A 401 -5.32 39.61 -5.15
N LEU A 402 -4.54 39.88 -4.10
CA LEU A 402 -4.94 40.76 -3.02
C LEU A 402 -4.96 42.19 -3.56
N GLY A 403 -6.14 42.79 -3.62
CA GLY A 403 -6.31 44.22 -3.82
C GLY A 403 -6.34 44.92 -2.46
N ASP A 404 -5.50 45.96 -2.33
CA ASP A 404 -5.63 47.05 -1.37
C ASP A 404 -6.27 48.27 -2.05
#